data_AF-A0A843AQ82-F1
#
_entry.id   AF-A0A843AQ82-F1
#
_cell.length_a   1.000
_cell.length_b   1.000
_cell.length_c   1.000
_cell.angle_alpha   90.00
_cell.angle_beta   90.00
_cell.angle_gamma   90.00
#
_symmetry.space_group_name_H-M   'P 1'
#
loop_
_entity.id
_entity.type
_entity.pdbx_description
1 polymer ?
#
loop_
_entity_poly.entity_id
_entity_poly.type
_entity_poly.pdbx_seq_one_letter_code
_entity_poly.pdbx_strand_id
1 'polypeptide(L)'
;MLDFGLTDLVPEEYNTRLWSELVDGDEITGKILIGELERSIIGEREFAQFYMVISNSRDRSKWVCKFSSPYSPETDTLHIAVGSALYTFLDSLHHVVNRTPLNWKENYYLHFPQFQKTVNQSLDTVTVKAVPPVNDDEGLVNLVVTSAVIKPETTSSSPATIYSLAEKDPTLLQAYSSLRNKGDRITIKNISFQLKSFFDDGDISEVDYENALSALKRLKPSVDYL
;
A
#
# COMPACT_ATOMS: atom_id res chain seq x y z
N MET A 1 10.36 -26.33 4.71
CA MET A 1 9.79 -25.12 5.34
C MET A 1 9.61 -24.12 4.22
N LEU A 2 8.39 -23.61 3.99
CA LEU A 2 8.15 -22.62 2.94
C LEU A 2 8.79 -21.30 3.38
N ASP A 3 9.85 -20.89 2.68
CA ASP A 3 10.48 -19.59 2.85
C ASP A 3 9.69 -18.59 2.00
N PHE A 4 8.96 -17.68 2.65
CA PHE A 4 8.09 -16.68 2.02
C PHE A 4 8.81 -15.32 1.86
N GLY A 5 10.14 -15.27 2.03
CA GLY A 5 10.89 -14.01 2.10
C GLY A 5 10.59 -13.21 3.38
N LEU A 6 10.17 -13.89 4.45
CA LEU A 6 9.73 -13.29 5.73
C LEU A 6 10.67 -13.61 6.91
N THR A 7 11.81 -14.23 6.62
CA THR A 7 12.68 -14.95 7.57
C THR A 7 13.23 -14.10 8.71
N ASP A 8 13.35 -12.78 8.54
CA ASP A 8 13.92 -11.90 9.55
C ASP A 8 12.88 -11.25 10.50
N LEU A 9 11.57 -11.33 10.20
CA LEU A 9 10.55 -10.50 10.88
C LEU A 9 9.49 -11.30 11.67
N VAL A 10 9.32 -12.58 11.40
CA VAL A 10 8.35 -13.44 12.13
C VAL A 10 9.07 -14.69 12.65
N PRO A 11 9.07 -14.96 13.97
CA PRO A 11 9.76 -16.12 14.51
C PRO A 11 9.26 -17.44 13.90
N GLU A 12 10.21 -18.31 13.51
CA GLU A 12 9.89 -19.62 12.94
C GLU A 12 9.05 -20.46 13.90
N GLU A 13 9.31 -20.34 15.20
CA GLU A 13 8.68 -21.10 16.29
C GLU A 13 7.21 -20.74 16.58
N TYR A 14 6.59 -19.84 15.81
CA TYR A 14 5.17 -19.50 15.98
C TYR A 14 4.31 -20.54 15.26
N ASN A 15 3.20 -20.93 15.90
CA ASN A 15 2.24 -21.85 15.32
C ASN A 15 1.62 -21.23 14.07
N THR A 16 1.81 -21.89 12.92
CA THR A 16 1.36 -21.38 11.63
C THR A 16 -0.09 -21.80 11.42
N ARG A 17 -0.95 -20.83 11.15
CA ARG A 17 -2.34 -21.03 10.75
C ARG A 17 -2.58 -20.42 9.37
N LEU A 18 -3.42 -21.07 8.60
CA LEU A 18 -3.72 -20.68 7.22
C LEU A 18 -5.04 -19.91 7.16
N TRP A 19 -5.17 -19.02 6.19
CA TRP A 19 -6.41 -18.29 5.93
C TRP A 19 -7.61 -19.24 5.74
N SER A 20 -7.42 -20.40 5.13
CA SER A 20 -8.48 -21.42 4.97
C SER A 20 -9.04 -21.98 6.28
N GLU A 21 -8.39 -21.74 7.41
CA GLU A 21 -8.87 -22.15 8.74
C GLU A 21 -9.81 -21.12 9.37
N LEU A 22 -9.94 -19.92 8.78
CA LEU A 22 -10.82 -18.87 9.30
C LEU A 22 -12.27 -19.12 8.90
N VAL A 23 -13.17 -18.83 9.85
CA VAL A 23 -14.62 -18.82 9.63
C VAL A 23 -15.19 -17.42 9.87
N ASP A 24 -16.40 -17.18 9.37
CA ASP A 24 -17.09 -15.91 9.58
C ASP A 24 -17.17 -15.57 11.08
N GLY A 25 -16.81 -14.33 11.40
CA GLY A 25 -16.80 -13.81 12.76
C GLY A 25 -15.46 -13.96 13.49
N ASP A 26 -14.52 -14.75 12.99
CA ASP A 26 -13.18 -14.85 13.58
C ASP A 26 -12.47 -13.49 13.57
N GLU A 27 -11.75 -13.17 14.64
CA GLU A 27 -10.95 -11.97 14.75
C GLU A 27 -9.48 -12.32 14.99
N ILE A 28 -8.59 -11.70 14.22
CA ILE A 28 -7.16 -11.83 14.37
C ILE A 28 -6.57 -10.46 14.66
N THR A 29 -5.84 -10.34 15.76
CA THR A 29 -5.04 -9.15 16.07
C THR A 29 -3.56 -9.51 16.11
N GLY A 30 -2.73 -8.75 15.42
CA GLY A 30 -1.30 -8.98 15.45
C GLY A 30 -0.50 -8.02 14.58
N LYS A 31 0.81 -8.20 14.58
CA LYS A 31 1.72 -7.48 13.70
C LYS A 31 1.53 -7.93 12.27
N ILE A 32 1.34 -6.96 11.38
CA ILE A 32 1.16 -7.20 9.95
C ILE A 32 2.49 -7.12 9.21
N LEU A 33 2.64 -8.01 8.22
CA LEU A 33 3.76 -8.02 7.29
C LEU A 33 3.26 -8.44 5.90
N ILE A 34 3.69 -7.72 4.87
CA ILE A 34 3.47 -8.06 3.46
C ILE A 34 4.77 -8.64 2.92
N GLY A 35 4.71 -9.89 2.47
CA GLY A 35 5.80 -10.63 1.85
C GLY A 35 6.12 -10.19 0.43
N GLU A 36 7.10 -10.86 -0.16
CA GLU A 36 7.55 -10.56 -1.51
C GLU A 36 6.49 -10.93 -2.57
N LEU A 37 6.63 -10.30 -3.73
CA LEU A 37 5.78 -10.58 -4.89
C LEU A 37 6.36 -11.75 -5.69
N GLU A 38 5.61 -12.84 -5.75
CA GLU A 38 5.88 -13.95 -6.64
C GLU A 38 5.09 -13.75 -7.93
N ARG A 39 5.78 -13.75 -9.08
CA ARG A 39 5.16 -13.60 -10.39
C ARG A 39 4.89 -14.97 -11.00
N SER A 40 3.72 -15.14 -11.59
CA SER A 40 3.30 -16.37 -12.26
C SER A 40 2.54 -16.03 -13.54
N ILE A 41 2.64 -16.90 -14.54
CA ILE A 41 1.91 -16.77 -15.79
C ILE A 41 0.79 -17.81 -15.78
N ILE A 42 -0.46 -17.38 -15.93
CA ILE A 42 -1.61 -18.27 -16.06
C ILE A 42 -2.32 -17.96 -17.38
N GLY A 43 -2.13 -18.84 -18.37
CA GLY A 43 -2.60 -18.61 -19.74
C GLY A 43 -1.82 -17.46 -20.41
N GLU A 44 -2.53 -16.45 -20.90
CA GLU A 44 -1.93 -15.24 -21.51
C GLU A 44 -1.82 -14.07 -20.51
N ARG A 45 -2.22 -14.25 -19.25
CA ARG A 45 -2.24 -13.18 -18.23
C ARG A 45 -1.17 -13.42 -17.17
N GLU A 46 -0.47 -12.35 -16.82
CA GLU A 46 0.44 -12.34 -15.68
C GLU A 46 -0.35 -12.11 -14.39
N PHE A 47 -0.15 -13.01 -13.44
CA PHE A 47 -0.69 -12.94 -12.10
C PHE A 47 0.45 -12.81 -11.12
N ALA A 48 0.26 -11.95 -10.14
CA ALA A 48 1.13 -11.90 -8.99
C ALA A 48 0.46 -12.57 -7.79
N GLN A 49 1.30 -13.13 -6.94
CA GLN A 49 0.93 -13.74 -5.68
C GLN A 49 1.82 -13.15 -4.59
N PHE A 50 1.24 -12.89 -3.42
CA PHE A 50 2.02 -12.48 -2.26
C PHE A 50 1.31 -12.95 -1.00
N TYR A 51 2.06 -12.98 0.10
CA TYR A 51 1.55 -13.40 1.40
C TYR A 51 1.44 -12.21 2.33
N MET A 52 0.32 -12.09 3.02
CA MET A 52 0.16 -11.25 4.19
C MET A 52 0.27 -12.14 5.43
N VAL A 53 1.08 -11.74 6.40
CA VAL A 53 1.23 -12.43 7.67
C VAL A 53 0.78 -11.54 8.81
N ILE A 54 -0.09 -12.07 9.66
CA ILE A 54 -0.50 -11.44 10.92
C ILE A 54 0.00 -12.30 12.07
N SER A 55 0.92 -11.78 12.87
CA SER A 55 1.57 -12.51 13.96
C SER A 55 1.23 -11.96 15.33
N ASN A 56 0.88 -12.84 16.27
CA ASN A 56 0.55 -12.46 17.64
C ASN A 56 1.54 -13.10 18.61
N SER A 57 2.28 -12.24 19.32
CA SER A 57 3.31 -12.69 20.26
C SER A 57 2.75 -13.29 21.54
N ARG A 58 1.50 -12.98 21.91
CA ARG A 58 0.87 -13.46 23.15
C ARG A 58 0.53 -14.94 23.09
N ASP A 59 -0.05 -15.37 21.97
CA ASP A 59 -0.44 -16.76 21.73
C ASP A 59 0.56 -17.52 20.84
N ARG A 60 1.65 -16.84 20.43
CA ARG A 60 2.68 -17.36 19.52
C ARG A 60 2.08 -17.92 18.22
N SER A 61 1.05 -17.27 17.69
CA SER A 61 0.43 -17.63 16.42
C SER A 61 0.88 -16.73 15.27
N LYS A 62 0.92 -17.28 14.06
CA LYS A 62 1.06 -16.52 12.82
C LYS A 62 0.04 -17.01 11.80
N TRP A 63 -0.74 -16.08 11.27
CA TRP A 63 -1.73 -16.32 10.24
C TRP A 63 -1.16 -15.95 8.89
N VAL A 64 -1.21 -16.86 7.92
CA VAL A 64 -0.69 -16.68 6.57
C VAL A 64 -1.85 -16.60 5.59
N CYS A 65 -1.99 -15.44 4.94
CA CYS A 65 -3.05 -15.14 3.98
C CYS A 65 -2.44 -14.90 2.61
N LYS A 66 -2.80 -15.73 1.63
CA LYS A 66 -2.27 -15.67 0.26
C LYS A 66 -3.20 -14.89 -0.64
N PHE A 67 -2.76 -13.75 -1.17
CA PHE A 67 -3.49 -13.01 -2.19
C PHE A 67 -2.95 -13.30 -3.58
N SER A 68 -3.85 -13.27 -4.57
CA SER A 68 -3.49 -13.30 -5.99
C SER A 68 -4.29 -12.24 -6.74
N SER A 69 -3.63 -11.52 -7.64
CA SER A 69 -4.27 -10.48 -8.45
C SER A 69 -3.63 -10.41 -9.83
N PRO A 70 -4.38 -9.99 -10.87
CA PRO A 70 -3.80 -9.58 -12.14
C PRO A 70 -2.71 -8.53 -11.93
N TYR A 71 -1.61 -8.67 -12.67
CA TYR A 71 -0.41 -7.88 -12.46
C TYR A 71 0.14 -7.34 -13.78
N SER A 72 0.53 -6.06 -13.77
CA SER A 72 1.18 -5.37 -14.87
C SER A 72 2.68 -5.25 -14.59
N PRO A 73 3.53 -6.05 -15.27
CA PRO A 73 4.97 -6.11 -14.96
C PRO A 73 5.71 -4.83 -15.30
N GLU A 74 5.25 -4.11 -16.32
CA GLU A 74 5.86 -2.87 -16.80
C GLU A 74 5.82 -1.76 -15.75
N THR A 75 4.80 -1.79 -14.86
CA THR A 75 4.52 -0.74 -13.89
C THR A 75 4.48 -1.25 -12.45
N ASP A 76 4.86 -2.50 -12.21
CA ASP A 76 4.78 -3.17 -10.90
C ASP A 76 3.41 -3.00 -10.21
N THR A 77 2.33 -2.93 -10.99
CA THR A 77 0.99 -2.56 -10.51
C THR A 77 0.07 -3.77 -10.44
N LEU A 78 -0.60 -3.94 -9.30
CA LEU A 78 -1.71 -4.88 -9.14
C LEU A 78 -3.01 -4.20 -9.55
N HIS A 79 -3.79 -4.88 -10.38
CA HIS A 79 -5.16 -4.50 -10.68
C HIS A 79 -6.11 -5.29 -9.80
N ILE A 80 -6.84 -4.58 -8.95
CA ILE A 80 -7.60 -5.16 -7.84
C ILE A 80 -9.08 -4.83 -8.06
N ALA A 81 -9.83 -5.87 -8.43
CA ALA A 81 -11.24 -5.76 -8.77
C ALA A 81 -12.12 -5.64 -7.51
N VAL A 82 -13.16 -4.82 -7.58
CA VAL A 82 -14.21 -4.77 -6.54
C VAL A 82 -14.76 -6.16 -6.23
N GLY A 83 -15.02 -6.41 -4.94
CA GLY A 83 -15.55 -7.68 -4.45
C GLY A 83 -14.50 -8.77 -4.23
N SER A 84 -13.27 -8.60 -4.73
CA SER A 84 -12.18 -9.52 -4.39
C SER A 84 -11.80 -9.42 -2.90
N ALA A 85 -11.22 -10.49 -2.36
CA ALA A 85 -10.73 -10.48 -0.99
C ALA A 85 -9.65 -9.40 -0.73
N LEU A 86 -8.76 -9.16 -1.70
CA LEU A 86 -7.74 -8.10 -1.59
C LEU A 86 -8.37 -6.70 -1.63
N TYR A 87 -9.41 -6.49 -2.45
CA TYR A 87 -10.16 -5.23 -2.45
C TYR A 87 -10.76 -4.95 -1.08
N THR A 88 -11.43 -5.95 -0.49
CA THR A 88 -12.10 -5.81 0.82
C THR A 88 -11.09 -5.44 1.91
N PHE A 89 -9.92 -6.07 1.90
CA PHE A 89 -8.84 -5.73 2.82
C PHE A 89 -8.34 -4.29 2.62
N LEU A 90 -8.06 -3.87 1.38
CA LEU A 90 -7.53 -2.55 1.09
C LEU A 90 -8.52 -1.41 1.37
N ASP A 91 -9.76 -1.58 0.96
CA ASP A 91 -10.81 -0.59 1.18
C ASP A 91 -11.05 -0.36 2.68
N SER A 92 -11.15 -1.44 3.45
CA SER A 92 -11.27 -1.35 4.92
C SER A 92 -10.01 -0.78 5.59
N LEU A 93 -8.81 -1.12 5.10
CA LEU A 93 -7.57 -0.52 5.58
C LEU A 93 -7.53 0.99 5.33
N HIS A 94 -7.89 1.43 4.13
CA HIS A 94 -8.00 2.86 3.80
C HIS A 94 -9.07 3.57 4.62
N HIS A 95 -10.19 2.92 4.89
CA HIS A 95 -11.21 3.46 5.78
C HIS A 95 -10.68 3.67 7.21
N VAL A 96 -10.03 2.65 7.77
CA VAL A 96 -9.52 2.68 9.15
C VAL A 96 -8.37 3.68 9.31
N VAL A 97 -7.40 3.67 8.39
CA VAL A 97 -6.18 4.48 8.49
C VAL A 97 -6.42 5.91 8.01
N ASN A 98 -7.06 6.09 6.85
CA ASN A 98 -7.21 7.40 6.19
C ASN A 98 -8.58 8.05 6.41
N ARG A 99 -9.52 7.38 7.11
CA ARG A 99 -10.89 7.87 7.33
C ARG A 99 -11.67 8.14 6.03
N THR A 100 -11.32 7.40 4.97
CA THR A 100 -12.04 7.44 3.71
C THR A 100 -13.38 6.69 3.83
N PRO A 101 -14.42 7.00 3.02
CA PRO A 101 -15.62 6.18 2.97
C PRO A 101 -15.31 4.73 2.56
N LEU A 102 -16.10 3.75 3.01
CA LEU A 102 -16.04 2.40 2.47
C LEU A 102 -16.59 2.36 1.04
N ASN A 103 -16.06 1.46 0.22
CA ASN A 103 -16.31 1.32 -1.22
C ASN A 103 -16.05 2.63 -1.97
N TRP A 104 -14.97 3.34 -1.61
CA TRP A 104 -14.70 4.66 -2.17
C TRP A 104 -14.31 4.60 -3.65
N LYS A 105 -13.65 3.52 -4.07
CA LYS A 105 -13.24 3.30 -5.46
C LYS A 105 -13.87 2.05 -6.04
N GLU A 106 -14.24 2.09 -7.31
CA GLU A 106 -14.72 0.90 -8.02
C GLU A 106 -13.61 -0.13 -8.26
N ASN A 107 -12.35 0.29 -8.38
CA ASN A 107 -11.19 -0.59 -8.49
C ASN A 107 -9.96 0.07 -7.87
N TYR A 108 -8.98 -0.73 -7.44
CA TYR A 108 -7.68 -0.22 -7.02
C TYR A 108 -6.58 -0.61 -8.00
N TYR A 109 -5.71 0.36 -8.29
CA TYR A 109 -4.44 0.16 -8.99
C TYR A 109 -3.34 0.43 -7.97
N LEU A 110 -2.62 -0.62 -7.60
CA LEU A 110 -1.71 -0.59 -6.47
C LEU A 110 -0.28 -0.89 -6.94
N HIS A 111 0.62 0.09 -6.84
CA HIS A 111 2.04 -0.14 -7.05
C HIS A 111 2.61 -0.99 -5.89
N PHE A 112 2.91 -2.26 -6.15
CA PHE A 112 3.17 -3.25 -5.09
C PHE A 112 4.40 -2.93 -4.22
N PRO A 113 5.56 -2.55 -4.77
CA PRO A 113 6.73 -2.24 -3.95
C PRO A 113 6.48 -1.11 -2.95
N GLN A 114 5.71 -0.11 -3.36
CA GLN A 114 5.36 1.02 -2.49
C GLN A 114 4.38 0.57 -1.40
N PHE A 115 3.35 -0.19 -1.78
CA PHE A 115 2.39 -0.74 -0.82
C PHE A 115 3.06 -1.60 0.25
N GLN A 116 3.91 -2.54 -0.17
CA GLN A 116 4.64 -3.43 0.72
C GLN A 116 5.48 -2.62 1.72
N LYS A 117 6.27 -1.66 1.20
CA LYS A 117 7.08 -0.77 2.02
C LYS A 117 6.23 0.03 3.02
N THR A 118 5.16 0.67 2.56
CA THR A 118 4.29 1.49 3.40
C THR A 118 3.63 0.68 4.51
N VAL A 119 3.05 -0.48 4.21
CA VAL A 119 2.42 -1.33 5.24
C VAL A 119 3.47 -1.78 6.25
N ASN A 120 4.59 -2.32 5.79
CA ASN A 120 5.61 -2.89 6.67
C ASN A 120 6.29 -1.83 7.55
N GLN A 121 6.45 -0.60 7.07
CA GLN A 121 7.11 0.49 7.80
C GLN A 121 6.17 1.32 8.64
N SER A 122 4.90 1.49 8.24
CA SER A 122 3.97 2.41 8.88
C SER A 122 2.95 1.73 9.79
N LEU A 123 2.63 0.45 9.57
CA LEU A 123 1.71 -0.27 10.46
C LEU A 123 2.50 -1.10 11.47
N ASP A 124 2.06 -1.05 12.74
CA ASP A 124 2.57 -1.91 13.79
C ASP A 124 1.64 -3.12 13.95
N THR A 125 0.40 -2.87 14.34
CA THR A 125 -0.59 -3.91 14.65
C THR A 125 -1.86 -3.66 13.86
N VAL A 126 -2.50 -4.72 13.37
CA VAL A 126 -3.83 -4.67 12.77
C VAL A 126 -4.77 -5.63 13.49
N THR A 127 -6.05 -5.29 13.52
CA THR A 127 -7.13 -6.23 13.82
C THR A 127 -7.94 -6.42 12.55
N VAL A 128 -8.07 -7.68 12.14
CA VAL A 128 -8.92 -8.08 11.02
C VAL A 128 -10.03 -8.98 11.52
N LYS A 129 -11.20 -8.84 10.90
CA LYS A 129 -12.35 -9.70 11.10
C LYS A 129 -12.62 -10.49 9.82
N ALA A 130 -12.77 -11.80 9.96
CA ALA A 130 -13.26 -12.66 8.91
C ALA A 130 -14.75 -12.39 8.68
N VAL A 131 -15.13 -12.15 7.44
CA VAL A 131 -16.51 -11.92 7.01
C VAL A 131 -16.84 -12.82 5.82
N PRO A 132 -18.12 -13.09 5.52
CA PRO A 132 -18.48 -13.90 4.37
C PRO A 132 -17.92 -13.26 3.08
N PRO A 133 -17.52 -14.08 2.09
CA PRO A 133 -17.06 -13.55 0.82
C PRO A 133 -18.17 -12.73 0.15
N VAL A 134 -17.78 -11.68 -0.56
CA VAL A 134 -18.72 -10.89 -1.38
C VAL A 134 -19.19 -11.70 -2.59
N ASN A 135 -18.33 -12.59 -3.11
CA ASN A 135 -18.63 -13.53 -4.17
C ASN A 135 -18.43 -14.96 -3.67
N ASP A 136 -19.49 -15.78 -3.64
CA ASP A 136 -19.47 -17.15 -3.11
C ASP A 136 -18.48 -18.10 -3.83
N ASP A 137 -18.02 -17.73 -5.04
CA ASP A 137 -17.09 -18.53 -5.84
C ASP A 137 -15.65 -18.59 -5.29
N GLU A 138 -15.25 -17.69 -4.39
CA GLU A 138 -13.87 -17.65 -3.85
C GLU A 138 -13.64 -18.66 -2.71
N GLY A 139 -14.69 -19.19 -2.07
CA GLY A 139 -14.63 -20.26 -1.05
C GLY A 139 -13.89 -19.92 0.26
N LEU A 140 -13.24 -18.76 0.35
CA LEU A 140 -12.53 -18.24 1.52
C LEU A 140 -13.25 -17.02 2.10
N VAL A 141 -13.16 -16.81 3.41
CA VAL A 141 -13.69 -15.60 4.06
C VAL A 141 -12.89 -14.37 3.64
N ASN A 142 -13.55 -13.22 3.53
CA ASN A 142 -12.87 -11.95 3.34
C ASN A 142 -12.27 -11.45 4.67
N LEU A 143 -11.20 -10.66 4.60
CA LEU A 143 -10.57 -10.03 5.76
C LEU A 143 -10.87 -8.53 5.78
N VAL A 144 -11.65 -8.09 6.75
CA VAL A 144 -11.98 -6.67 6.95
C VAL A 144 -11.12 -6.11 8.08
N VAL A 145 -10.34 -5.06 7.81
CA VAL A 145 -9.60 -4.34 8.83
C VAL A 145 -10.58 -3.55 9.70
N THR A 146 -10.60 -3.83 11.00
CA THR A 146 -11.47 -3.15 11.98
C THR A 146 -10.70 -2.14 12.82
N SER A 147 -9.38 -2.35 13.00
CA SER A 147 -8.50 -1.37 13.62
C SER A 147 -7.06 -1.53 13.13
N ALA A 148 -6.30 -0.43 13.18
CA ALA A 148 -4.87 -0.45 12.88
C ALA A 148 -4.14 0.52 13.82
N VAL A 149 -2.98 0.09 14.32
CA VAL A 149 -2.04 0.91 15.09
C VAL A 149 -0.92 1.32 14.14
N ILE A 150 -0.85 2.62 13.88
CA ILE A 150 0.21 3.21 13.06
C ILE A 150 1.46 3.34 13.94
N LYS A 151 2.61 2.91 13.44
CA LYS A 151 3.90 3.15 14.09
C LYS A 151 4.05 4.67 14.25
N PRO A 152 4.40 5.18 15.43
CA PRO A 152 4.75 6.58 15.55
C PRO A 152 5.85 6.85 14.53
N GLU A 153 5.69 7.91 13.73
CA GLU A 153 6.72 8.30 12.78
C GLU A 153 8.04 8.32 13.54
N THR A 154 8.96 7.42 13.20
CA THR A 154 10.34 7.61 13.57
C THR A 154 10.71 8.88 12.84
N THR A 155 10.70 10.00 13.57
CA THR A 155 11.26 11.26 13.12
C THR A 155 12.75 11.03 12.91
N SER A 156 13.10 10.34 11.82
CA SER A 156 14.30 10.66 11.09
C SER A 156 14.09 12.10 10.67
N SER A 157 14.61 13.01 11.48
CA SER A 157 14.64 14.45 11.25
C SER A 157 15.56 14.79 10.08
N SER A 158 15.53 14.01 9.00
CA SER A 158 16.02 14.45 7.72
C SER A 158 15.09 15.60 7.32
N PRO A 159 15.62 16.77 6.93
CA PRO A 159 14.78 17.78 6.29
C PRO A 159 14.00 17.10 5.18
N ALA A 160 12.67 17.24 5.16
CA ALA A 160 11.89 16.77 4.04
C ALA A 160 12.46 17.45 2.78
N THR A 161 13.00 16.66 1.86
CA THR A 161 13.44 17.13 0.55
C THR A 161 12.28 17.01 -0.43
N ILE A 162 12.36 17.69 -1.56
CA ILE A 162 11.34 17.57 -2.62
C ILE A 162 11.24 16.11 -3.08
N TYR A 163 12.38 15.43 -3.19
CA TYR A 163 12.43 14.01 -3.54
C TYR A 163 11.70 13.12 -2.53
N SER A 164 11.90 13.36 -1.22
CA SER A 164 11.23 12.56 -0.18
C SER A 164 9.70 12.75 -0.13
N LEU A 165 9.20 13.91 -0.59
CA LEU A 165 7.76 14.12 -0.78
C LEU A 165 7.26 13.45 -2.06
N ALA A 166 8.02 13.54 -3.15
CA ALA A 166 7.72 12.87 -4.40
C ALA A 166 7.58 11.35 -4.24
N GLU A 167 8.43 10.69 -3.45
CA GLU A 167 8.30 9.25 -3.18
C GLU A 167 6.98 8.86 -2.47
N LYS A 168 6.28 9.82 -1.85
CA LYS A 168 5.05 9.58 -1.09
C LYS A 168 3.79 10.04 -1.81
N ASP A 169 3.93 10.80 -2.90
CA ASP A 169 2.83 11.43 -3.62
C ASP A 169 3.06 11.25 -5.14
N PRO A 170 2.23 10.42 -5.82
CA PRO A 170 2.37 10.15 -7.25
C PRO A 170 2.35 11.40 -8.12
N THR A 171 1.56 12.40 -7.74
CA THR A 171 1.43 13.67 -8.45
C THR A 171 2.72 14.49 -8.35
N LEU A 172 3.34 14.51 -7.16
CA LEU A 172 4.67 15.11 -6.98
C LEU A 172 5.76 14.31 -7.69
N LEU A 173 5.68 12.98 -7.72
CA LEU A 173 6.63 12.13 -8.44
C LEU A 173 6.60 12.38 -9.94
N GLN A 174 5.40 12.54 -10.51
CA GLN A 174 5.22 12.86 -11.92
C GLN A 174 5.83 14.22 -12.25
N ALA A 175 5.57 15.25 -11.44
CA ALA A 175 6.15 16.59 -11.63
C ALA A 175 7.67 16.59 -11.48
N TYR A 176 8.19 15.90 -10.46
CA TYR A 176 9.62 15.71 -10.21
C TYR A 176 10.31 15.03 -11.40
N SER A 177 9.76 13.92 -11.88
CA SER A 177 10.33 13.15 -12.98
C SER A 177 10.29 13.90 -14.31
N SER A 178 9.20 14.64 -14.57
CA SER A 178 9.07 15.50 -15.76
C SER A 178 10.18 16.55 -15.81
N LEU A 179 10.42 17.27 -14.72
CA LEU A 179 11.50 18.26 -14.64
C LEU A 179 12.88 17.61 -14.75
N ARG A 180 13.10 16.48 -14.06
CA ARG A 180 14.38 15.74 -14.13
C ARG A 180 14.69 15.30 -15.55
N ASN A 181 13.71 14.76 -16.28
CA ASN A 181 13.87 14.30 -17.66
C ASN A 181 14.13 15.46 -18.63
N LYS A 182 13.58 16.65 -18.35
CA LYS A 182 13.87 17.89 -19.10
C LYS A 182 15.25 18.48 -18.78
N GLY A 183 15.93 18.00 -17.74
CA GLY A 183 17.17 18.58 -17.24
C GLY A 183 16.95 19.90 -16.47
N ASP A 184 15.72 20.17 -16.06
CA ASP A 184 15.35 21.37 -15.33
C ASP A 184 15.75 21.28 -13.85
N ARG A 185 16.01 22.43 -13.23
CA ARG A 185 16.31 22.49 -11.79
C ARG A 185 15.09 22.05 -10.97
N ILE A 186 15.30 21.11 -10.07
CA ILE A 186 14.28 20.69 -9.10
C ILE A 186 14.23 21.70 -7.95
N THR A 187 13.22 22.55 -7.97
CA THR A 187 12.96 23.54 -6.91
C THR A 187 11.46 23.55 -6.60
N ILE A 188 11.07 23.99 -5.40
CA ILE A 188 9.65 24.14 -5.02
C ILE A 188 8.90 24.93 -6.09
N LYS A 189 9.49 26.04 -6.54
CA LYS A 189 8.94 26.89 -7.59
C LYS A 189 8.66 26.10 -8.88
N ASN A 190 9.66 25.39 -9.40
CA ASN A 190 9.50 24.67 -10.67
C ASN A 190 8.52 23.50 -10.57
N ILE A 191 8.51 22.79 -9.43
CA ILE A 191 7.52 21.73 -9.18
C ILE A 191 6.11 22.34 -9.14
N SER A 192 5.90 23.45 -8.43
CA SER A 192 4.60 24.14 -8.42
C SER A 192 4.14 24.58 -9.82
N PHE A 193 5.06 25.04 -10.68
CA PHE A 193 4.74 25.38 -12.07
C PHE A 193 4.35 24.14 -12.88
N GLN A 194 5.09 23.03 -12.73
CA GLN A 194 4.79 21.79 -13.44
C GLN A 194 3.45 21.19 -13.00
N LEU A 195 3.15 21.23 -11.70
CA LEU A 195 1.83 20.84 -11.15
C LEU A 195 0.70 21.72 -11.71
N LYS A 196 0.93 23.03 -11.85
CA LYS A 196 -0.06 23.94 -12.43
C LYS A 196 -0.32 23.62 -13.90
N SER A 197 0.73 23.30 -14.68
CA SER A 197 0.58 22.82 -16.06
C SER A 197 -0.29 21.56 -16.10
N PHE A 198 0.04 20.54 -15.31
CA PHE A 198 -0.77 19.30 -15.28
C PHE A 198 -2.23 19.55 -14.89
N PHE A 199 -2.49 20.48 -13.97
CA PHE A 199 -3.86 20.84 -13.63
C PHE A 199 -4.58 21.57 -14.77
N ASP A 200 -3.91 22.56 -15.39
CA ASP A 200 -4.48 23.33 -16.50
C ASP A 200 -4.71 22.46 -17.75
N ASP A 201 -3.87 21.45 -17.95
CA ASP A 201 -3.95 20.47 -19.04
C ASP A 201 -4.97 19.33 -18.74
N GLY A 202 -5.47 19.24 -17.50
CA GLY A 202 -6.44 18.23 -17.06
C GLY A 202 -5.84 16.86 -16.70
N ASP A 203 -4.51 16.77 -16.60
CA ASP A 203 -3.78 15.54 -16.26
C ASP A 203 -3.93 15.14 -14.78
N ILE A 204 -4.25 16.08 -13.90
CA ILE A 204 -4.48 15.84 -12.46
C ILE A 204 -5.75 16.54 -11.97
N SER A 205 -6.39 15.99 -10.94
CA SER A 205 -7.60 16.59 -10.35
C SER A 205 -7.28 17.80 -9.48
N GLU A 206 -8.28 18.66 -9.21
CA GLU A 206 -8.16 19.80 -8.28
C GLU A 206 -7.73 19.35 -6.87
N VAL A 207 -8.24 18.21 -6.41
CA VAL A 207 -7.89 17.63 -5.10
C VAL A 207 -6.42 17.20 -5.06
N ASP A 208 -5.95 16.53 -6.12
CA ASP A 208 -4.55 16.09 -6.21
C ASP A 208 -3.60 17.29 -6.31
N TYR A 209 -3.99 18.32 -7.06
CA TYR A 209 -3.24 19.57 -7.18
C TYR A 209 -3.09 20.29 -5.84
N GLU A 210 -4.19 20.49 -5.10
CA GLU A 210 -4.17 21.17 -3.80
C GLU A 210 -3.40 20.37 -2.73
N ASN A 211 -3.55 19.05 -2.72
CA ASN A 211 -2.80 18.17 -1.82
C ASN A 211 -1.29 18.26 -2.06
N ALA A 212 -0.87 18.16 -3.33
CA ALA A 212 0.54 18.26 -3.72
C ALA A 212 1.14 19.64 -3.38
N LEU A 213 0.40 20.73 -3.61
CA LEU A 213 0.83 22.07 -3.22
C LEU A 213 0.95 22.24 -1.70
N SER A 214 -0.03 21.71 -0.95
CA SER A 214 -0.01 21.75 0.51
C SER A 214 1.20 21.00 1.07
N ALA A 215 1.55 19.85 0.50
CA ALA A 215 2.75 19.10 0.84
C ALA A 215 4.03 19.90 0.56
N LEU A 216 4.15 20.54 -0.61
CA LEU A 216 5.31 21.37 -0.94
C LEU A 216 5.50 22.58 -0.03
N LYS A 217 4.40 23.24 0.39
CA LYS A 217 4.44 24.39 1.30
C LYS A 217 4.96 24.05 2.70
N ARG A 218 4.93 22.77 3.09
CA ARG A 218 5.46 22.29 4.38
C ARG A 218 6.98 22.14 4.37
N LEU A 219 7.62 22.20 3.20
CA LEU A 219 9.07 22.23 3.11
C LEU A 219 9.60 23.59 3.57
N LYS A 220 10.62 23.60 4.44
CA LYS A 220 11.44 24.81 4.61
C LYS A 220 12.09 25.12 3.25
N PRO A 221 12.33 26.40 2.91
CA PRO A 221 12.98 26.76 1.65
C PRO A 221 14.43 26.26 1.65
N SER A 222 14.63 25.01 1.23
CA SER A 222 15.93 24.41 0.95
C SER A 222 15.98 24.06 -0.52
N VAL A 223 16.94 24.65 -1.21
CA VAL A 223 17.32 24.27 -2.57
C VAL A 223 18.07 22.95 -2.45
N ASP A 224 17.59 21.88 -3.09
CA ASP A 224 18.42 20.69 -3.31
C ASP A 224 19.53 21.10 -4.28
N TYR A 225 20.76 21.23 -3.78
CA TYR A 225 21.94 21.41 -4.62
C TYR A 225 22.25 20.06 -5.27
N LEU A 226 22.27 20.05 -6.61
CA LEU A 226 22.77 18.95 -7.44
C LEU A 226 24.23 18.62 -7.11
#